data_AF-A0A9X3LXQ6-F1
#
_entry.id   AF-A0A9X3LXQ6-F1
#
_cell.length_a   1.000
_cell.length_b   1.000
_cell.length_c   1.000
_cell.angle_alpha   90.00
_cell.angle_beta   90.00
_cell.angle_gamma   90.00
#
_symmetry.space_group_name_H-M   'P 1'
#
loop_
_entity.id
_entity.type
_entity.pdbx_description
1 polymer ?
#
loop_
_entity_poly.entity_id
_entity_poly.type
_entity_poly.pdbx_seq_one_letter_code
_entity_poly.pdbx_strand_id
1 'polypeptide(L)'
;MGIPDDVVLDGYTLIEQHEIDHEFLLRGSPLGTETPLLFALTIAGIVLVAASLFLRGGSRVAAGLVGALLTLTKLWWMPVALWQHFDDGQVFGYTLKYFPQYWPAASIIVGAIALIGLLSAIFRRA
;
A
#
# COMPACT_ATOMS: atom_id res chain seq x y z
N MET A 1 14.52 -11.79 -3.00
CA MET A 1 14.87 -11.78 -1.57
C MET A 1 13.58 -12.07 -0.82
N GLY A 2 13.58 -13.09 0.03
CA GLY A 2 12.41 -13.59 0.71
C GLY A 2 12.20 -12.94 2.08
N ILE A 3 11.09 -13.32 2.70
CA ILE A 3 10.75 -13.09 4.11
C ILE A 3 11.89 -13.65 4.97
N PRO A 4 12.34 -12.95 6.02
CA PRO A 4 13.49 -13.37 6.82
C PRO A 4 13.12 -14.60 7.67
N ASP A 5 13.97 -15.63 7.60
CA ASP A 5 13.84 -16.85 8.42
C ASP A 5 14.50 -16.68 9.82
N ASP A 6 15.21 -15.57 10.02
CA ASP A 6 15.88 -15.16 11.25
C ASP A 6 15.27 -13.85 11.82
N VAL A 7 15.57 -13.59 13.11
CA VAL A 7 15.15 -12.36 13.77
C VAL A 7 15.95 -11.19 13.20
N VAL A 8 15.24 -10.19 12.69
CA VAL A 8 15.82 -8.95 12.13
C VAL A 8 15.35 -7.68 12.84
N LEU A 9 14.36 -7.80 13.74
CA LEU A 9 13.93 -6.71 14.62
C LEU A 9 14.73 -6.78 15.93
N ASP A 10 15.44 -5.70 16.28
CA ASP A 10 16.26 -5.67 17.47
C ASP A 10 15.39 -5.73 18.72
N GLY A 11 15.68 -6.69 19.60
CA GLY A 11 14.94 -6.91 20.85
C GLY A 11 13.71 -7.81 20.72
N TYR A 12 13.39 -8.29 19.50
CA TYR A 12 12.29 -9.22 19.27
C TYR A 12 12.79 -10.68 19.36
N THR A 13 11.87 -11.56 19.73
CA THR A 13 12.00 -12.99 19.51
C THR A 13 11.49 -13.36 18.12
N LEU A 14 11.86 -14.54 17.64
CA LEU A 14 11.34 -15.06 16.37
C LEU A 14 9.82 -15.21 16.38
N ILE A 15 9.24 -15.49 17.56
CA ILE A 15 7.80 -15.63 17.75
C ILE A 15 7.12 -14.28 17.57
N GLU A 16 7.60 -13.22 18.22
CA GLU A 16 7.02 -11.87 18.09
C GLU A 16 7.16 -11.33 16.66
N GLN A 17 8.26 -11.61 15.96
CA GLN A 17 8.36 -11.28 14.54
C GLN A 17 7.34 -12.05 13.69
N HIS A 18 7.12 -13.33 13.98
CA HIS A 18 6.09 -14.12 13.30
C HIS A 18 4.67 -13.61 13.58
N GLU A 19 4.42 -13.00 14.74
CA GLU A 19 3.14 -12.36 15.04
C GLU A 19 2.89 -11.15 14.12
N ILE A 20 3.93 -10.33 13.87
CA ILE A 20 3.88 -9.23 12.88
C ILE A 20 3.60 -9.79 11.48
N ASP A 21 4.30 -10.85 11.09
CA ASP A 21 4.12 -11.50 9.78
C ASP A 21 2.72 -12.12 9.64
N HIS A 22 2.16 -12.65 10.72
CA HIS A 22 0.82 -13.22 10.74
C HIS A 22 -0.26 -12.15 10.47
N GLU A 23 -0.06 -10.92 10.95
CA GLU A 23 -0.95 -9.80 10.64
C GLU A 23 -1.01 -9.50 9.13
N PHE A 24 0.07 -9.73 8.37
CA PHE A 24 0.06 -9.57 6.90
C PHE A 24 -0.86 -10.58 6.22
N LEU A 25 -0.96 -11.78 6.78
CA LEU A 25 -1.84 -12.84 6.28
C LEU A 25 -3.30 -12.58 6.68
N LEU A 26 -3.53 -12.17 7.93
CA LEU A 26 -4.87 -11.86 8.44
C LEU A 26 -5.52 -10.67 7.73
N ARG A 27 -4.75 -9.62 7.45
CA ARG A 27 -5.24 -8.38 6.81
C ARG A 27 -5.22 -8.45 5.28
N GLY A 28 -4.60 -9.51 4.76
CA GLY A 28 -4.61 -9.89 3.36
C GLY A 28 -3.84 -8.96 2.44
N SER A 29 -4.00 -9.19 1.14
CA SER A 29 -3.25 -8.48 0.12
C SER A 29 -3.72 -7.02 -0.05
N PRO A 30 -2.91 -6.16 -0.71
CA PRO A 30 -3.33 -4.83 -1.13
C PRO A 30 -4.61 -4.78 -1.98
N LEU A 31 -5.03 -5.89 -2.58
CA LEU A 31 -6.27 -6.02 -3.36
C LEU A 31 -7.30 -6.95 -2.69
N GLY A 32 -7.02 -7.44 -1.48
CA GLY A 32 -7.90 -8.32 -0.73
C GLY A 32 -9.11 -7.59 -0.14
N THR A 33 -10.10 -8.33 0.34
CA THR A 33 -11.39 -7.80 0.85
C THR A 33 -11.52 -7.83 2.38
N GLU A 34 -10.49 -8.32 3.07
CA GLU A 34 -10.42 -8.52 4.52
C GLU A 34 -10.57 -7.19 5.29
N THR A 35 -10.15 -6.11 4.66
CA THR A 35 -10.30 -4.73 5.15
C THR A 35 -11.22 -3.95 4.21
N PRO A 36 -12.56 -4.08 4.34
CA PRO A 36 -13.53 -3.67 3.31
C PRO A 36 -13.53 -2.16 3.05
N LEU A 37 -13.34 -1.34 4.09
CA LEU A 37 -13.23 0.11 3.93
C LEU A 37 -12.00 0.49 3.09
N LEU A 38 -10.84 -0.08 3.42
CA LEU A 38 -9.60 0.19 2.69
C LEU A 38 -9.66 -0.35 1.27
N PHE A 39 -10.30 -1.51 1.07
CA PHE A 39 -10.56 -2.05 -0.25
C PHE A 39 -11.42 -1.10 -1.08
N ALA A 40 -12.52 -0.58 -0.53
CA ALA A 40 -13.37 0.40 -1.20
C ALA A 40 -12.59 1.68 -1.57
N LEU A 41 -11.73 2.18 -0.68
CA LEU A 41 -10.85 3.32 -0.97
C LEU A 41 -9.85 3.01 -2.09
N THR A 42 -9.24 1.83 -2.09
CA THR A 42 -8.34 1.40 -3.17
C THR A 42 -9.08 1.34 -4.51
N ILE A 43 -10.28 0.75 -4.56
CA ILE A 43 -11.10 0.71 -5.78
C ILE A 43 -11.50 2.12 -6.23
N ALA A 44 -11.95 2.98 -5.31
CA ALA A 44 -12.25 4.37 -5.62
C ALA A 44 -11.03 5.11 -6.18
N GLY A 45 -9.84 4.85 -5.63
CA GLY A 45 -8.57 5.36 -6.12
C GLY A 45 -8.28 4.92 -7.56
N ILE A 46 -8.42 3.62 -7.86
CA ILE A 46 -8.23 3.06 -9.20
C ILE A 46 -9.19 3.71 -10.20
N VAL A 47 -10.47 3.86 -9.82
CA VAL A 47 -11.48 4.52 -10.65
C VAL A 47 -11.12 5.98 -10.92
N LEU A 48 -10.64 6.72 -9.91
CA LEU A 48 -10.18 8.10 -10.09
C LEU A 48 -8.95 8.20 -11.00
N VAL A 49 -7.99 7.28 -10.87
CA VAL A 49 -6.84 7.19 -11.79
C VAL A 49 -7.34 6.97 -13.22
N ALA A 50 -8.24 6.01 -13.43
CA ALA A 50 -8.81 5.74 -14.75
C ALA A 50 -9.58 6.96 -15.30
N ALA A 51 -10.40 7.62 -14.48
CA ALA A 51 -11.13 8.82 -14.86
C ALA A 51 -10.19 9.97 -15.24
N SER A 52 -9.05 10.11 -14.54
CA SER A 52 -8.08 11.17 -14.81
C SER A 52 -7.58 11.14 -16.26
N LEU A 53 -7.51 9.97 -16.89
CA LEU A 53 -7.07 9.83 -18.29
C LEU A 53 -8.01 10.53 -19.29
N PHE A 54 -9.27 10.73 -18.91
CA PHE A 54 -10.30 11.36 -19.75
C PHE A 54 -10.59 12.82 -19.36
N LEU A 55 -10.17 13.26 -18.18
CA LEU A 55 -10.37 14.61 -17.69
C LEU A 55 -9.33 15.60 -18.27
N ARG A 56 -9.62 16.90 -18.17
CA ARG A 56 -8.76 18.00 -18.60
C ARG A 56 -8.50 18.99 -17.47
N GLY A 57 -7.41 19.75 -17.59
CA GLY A 57 -7.08 20.83 -16.66
C GLY A 57 -6.87 20.37 -15.20
N GLY A 58 -7.25 21.23 -14.25
CA GLY A 58 -7.07 20.98 -12.81
C GLY A 58 -7.78 19.73 -12.30
N SER A 59 -8.95 19.39 -12.85
CA SER A 59 -9.72 18.19 -12.47
C SER A 59 -8.96 16.90 -12.76
N ARG A 60 -8.16 16.86 -13.84
CA ARG A 60 -7.29 15.72 -14.13
C ARG A 60 -6.19 15.58 -13.07
N VAL A 61 -5.54 16.69 -12.72
CA VAL A 61 -4.46 16.69 -11.72
C VAL A 61 -4.99 16.22 -10.38
N ALA A 62 -6.12 16.77 -9.94
CA ALA A 62 -6.77 16.36 -8.70
C ALA A 62 -7.15 14.86 -8.73
N ALA A 63 -7.82 14.39 -9.78
CA ALA A 63 -8.21 12.99 -9.91
C ALA A 63 -7.00 12.04 -9.96
N GLY A 64 -5.93 12.40 -10.66
CA GLY A 64 -4.70 11.61 -10.75
C GLY A 64 -3.97 11.51 -9.41
N LEU A 65 -3.79 12.62 -8.71
CA LEU A 65 -3.11 12.66 -7.40
C LEU A 65 -3.94 11.97 -6.31
N VAL A 66 -5.21 12.33 -6.17
CA VAL A 66 -6.11 11.72 -5.18
C VAL A 66 -6.29 10.24 -5.49
N GLY A 67 -6.44 9.87 -6.76
CA GLY A 67 -6.53 8.49 -7.19
C GLY A 67 -5.29 7.68 -6.84
N ALA A 68 -4.09 8.22 -7.08
CA ALA A 68 -2.84 7.56 -6.72
C ALA A 68 -2.70 7.35 -5.20
N LEU A 69 -2.99 8.37 -4.40
CA LEU A 69 -2.95 8.28 -2.94
C LEU A 69 -3.94 7.23 -2.39
N LEU A 70 -5.18 7.24 -2.89
CA LEU A 70 -6.19 6.28 -2.48
C LEU A 70 -5.84 4.85 -2.91
N THR A 71 -5.28 4.68 -4.11
CA THR A 71 -4.82 3.38 -4.61
C THR A 71 -3.75 2.79 -3.68
N LEU A 72 -2.78 3.61 -3.26
CA LEU A 72 -1.71 3.19 -2.36
C LEU A 72 -2.14 3.00 -0.89
N THR A 73 -3.38 3.34 -0.51
CA THR A 73 -3.80 3.42 0.90
C THR A 73 -3.55 2.11 1.66
N LYS A 74 -3.85 0.95 1.07
CA LYS A 74 -3.60 -0.35 1.71
C LYS A 74 -2.11 -0.67 1.93
N LEU A 75 -1.22 -0.17 1.05
CA LEU A 75 0.22 -0.38 1.21
C LEU A 75 0.79 0.44 2.37
N TRP A 76 0.29 1.66 2.61
CA TRP A 76 0.78 2.53 3.69
C TRP A 76 0.06 2.33 5.01
N TRP A 77 -1.21 1.93 4.98
CA TRP A 77 -1.98 1.68 6.20
C TRP A 77 -1.38 0.54 7.02
N MET A 78 -0.87 -0.51 6.37
CA MET A 78 -0.34 -1.67 7.08
C MET A 78 0.87 -1.31 7.98
N PRO A 79 1.93 -0.65 7.47
CA PRO A 79 3.02 -0.16 8.31
C PRO A 79 2.57 0.73 9.47
N VAL A 80 1.62 1.65 9.21
CA VAL A 80 1.12 2.57 10.24
C VAL A 80 0.34 1.83 11.32
N ALA A 81 -0.53 0.90 10.92
CA ALA A 81 -1.38 0.17 11.86
C ALA A 81 -0.56 -0.76 12.77
N LEU A 82 0.48 -1.44 12.25
CA LEU A 82 1.32 -2.30 13.09
C LEU A 82 2.28 -1.50 13.96
N TRP A 83 2.83 -0.40 13.45
CA TRP A 83 3.60 0.51 14.29
C TRP A 83 2.80 0.95 15.53
N GLN A 84 1.53 1.33 15.35
CA GLN A 84 0.65 1.71 16.46
C GLN A 84 0.27 0.53 17.35
N HIS A 85 0.14 -0.68 16.79
CA HIS A 85 -0.25 -1.86 17.55
C HIS A 85 0.88 -2.36 18.47
N PHE A 86 2.11 -2.37 17.96
CA PHE A 86 3.31 -2.84 18.68
C PHE A 86 4.06 -1.71 19.40
N ASP A 87 3.64 -0.45 19.23
CA ASP A 87 4.26 0.76 19.79
C ASP A 87 5.77 0.89 19.51
N ASP A 88 6.21 0.42 18.33
CA ASP A 88 7.63 0.37 17.95
C ASP A 88 7.87 0.79 16.49
N GLY A 89 8.70 1.82 16.32
CA GLY A 89 9.08 2.36 15.02
C GLY A 89 9.84 1.38 14.13
N GLN A 90 10.52 0.37 14.69
CA GLN A 90 11.18 -0.67 13.90
C GLN A 90 10.17 -1.49 13.08
N VAL A 91 8.99 -1.74 13.65
CA VAL A 91 7.89 -2.48 13.01
C VAL A 91 7.38 -1.74 11.78
N PHE A 92 7.39 -0.40 11.78
CA PHE A 92 7.04 0.38 10.60
C PHE A 92 7.97 0.06 9.43
N GLY A 93 9.29 0.12 9.65
CA GLY A 93 10.29 -0.13 8.62
C GLY A 93 10.27 -1.58 8.13
N TYR A 94 10.13 -2.52 9.06
CA TYR A 94 9.99 -3.95 8.75
C TYR A 94 8.74 -4.21 7.90
N THR A 95 7.58 -3.73 8.34
CA THR A 95 6.31 -3.90 7.62
C THR A 95 6.36 -3.26 6.23
N LEU A 96 6.90 -2.04 6.12
CA LEU A 96 7.03 -1.34 4.83
C LEU A 96 7.89 -2.13 3.83
N LYS A 97 8.92 -2.82 4.31
CA LYS A 97 9.82 -3.63 3.48
C LYS A 97 9.22 -4.99 3.12
N TYR A 98 8.62 -5.69 4.08
CA TYR A 98 8.25 -7.10 3.92
C TYR A 98 6.79 -7.33 3.52
N PHE A 99 5.84 -6.47 3.92
CA PHE A 99 4.44 -6.63 3.51
C PHE A 99 4.25 -6.69 1.97
N PRO A 100 4.91 -5.84 1.16
CA PRO A 100 4.82 -5.96 -0.29
C PRO A 100 5.39 -7.27 -0.85
N GLN A 101 6.32 -7.91 -0.13
CA GLN A 101 6.96 -9.16 -0.54
C GLN A 101 6.08 -10.40 -0.29
N TYR A 102 5.17 -10.34 0.68
CA TYR A 102 4.10 -11.34 0.85
C TYR A 102 3.13 -11.34 -0.33
N TRP A 103 2.91 -10.15 -0.90
CA TRP A 103 1.91 -9.94 -1.96
C TRP A 103 2.52 -9.23 -3.18
N PRO A 104 3.53 -9.81 -3.84
CA PRO A 104 4.34 -9.10 -4.83
C PRO A 104 3.51 -8.66 -6.04
N ALA A 105 2.67 -9.55 -6.57
CA ALA A 105 1.81 -9.23 -7.72
C ALA A 105 0.83 -8.10 -7.41
N ALA A 106 0.10 -8.18 -6.29
CA ALA A 106 -0.86 -7.15 -5.88
C ALA A 106 -0.18 -5.81 -5.61
N SER A 107 0.98 -5.82 -4.95
CA SER A 107 1.76 -4.61 -4.67
C SER A 107 2.27 -3.94 -5.94
N ILE A 108 2.75 -4.71 -6.91
CA ILE A 108 3.17 -4.21 -8.22
C ILE A 108 2.00 -3.59 -8.97
N ILE A 109 0.83 -4.26 -9.00
CA ILE A 109 -0.37 -3.75 -9.67
C ILE A 109 -0.79 -2.41 -9.07
N VAL A 110 -0.92 -2.34 -7.75
CA VAL A 110 -1.31 -1.12 -7.03
C VAL A 110 -0.29 -0.01 -7.24
N GLY A 111 1.01 -0.32 -7.19
CA GLY A 111 2.09 0.62 -7.48
C GLY A 111 2.07 1.15 -8.92
N ALA A 112 1.85 0.28 -9.90
CA ALA A 112 1.76 0.65 -11.31
C ALA A 112 0.56 1.57 -11.58
N ILE A 113 -0.61 1.27 -11.00
CA ILE A 113 -1.80 2.13 -11.14
C ILE A 113 -1.55 3.50 -10.50
N ALA A 114 -0.97 3.53 -9.31
CA ALA A 114 -0.62 4.81 -8.67
C ALA A 114 0.35 5.63 -9.54
N LEU A 115 1.36 4.98 -10.14
CA LEU A 115 2.27 5.63 -11.07
C LEU A 115 1.54 6.21 -12.28
N ILE A 116 0.58 5.49 -12.87
CA ILE A 116 -0.27 6.01 -13.96
C ILE A 116 -1.02 7.27 -13.52
N GLY A 117 -1.57 7.29 -12.31
CA GLY A 117 -2.23 8.47 -11.73
C GLY A 117 -1.30 9.67 -11.60
N LEU A 118 -0.09 9.45 -11.10
CA LEU A 118 0.95 10.49 -10.99
C LEU A 118 1.40 10.99 -12.36
N LEU A 119 1.65 10.08 -13.31
CA LEU A 119 2.04 10.43 -14.68
C LEU A 119 0.94 11.22 -15.38
N SER A 120 -0.33 10.83 -15.19
CA SER A 120 -1.48 11.60 -15.66
C SER A 120 -1.47 13.01 -15.08
N ALA A 121 -1.20 13.19 -13.78
CA ALA A 121 -1.13 14.53 -13.19
C ALA A 121 0.00 15.40 -13.76
N ILE A 122 1.14 14.82 -14.14
CA ILE A 122 2.36 15.55 -14.55
C ILE A 122 2.42 15.80 -16.07
N PHE A 123 2.19 14.79 -16.92
CA PHE A 123 2.73 14.77 -18.29
C PHE A 123 1.85 15.34 -19.42
N ARG A 124 0.59 15.68 -19.20
CA ARG A 124 -0.23 16.40 -20.20
C ARG A 124 -0.47 17.85 -19.78
N ARG A 125 0.56 18.68 -19.78
CA ARG A 125 0.42 20.14 -19.93
C ARG A 125 0.51 20.43 -21.43
N ALA A 126 -0.61 20.31 -22.13
CA ALA A 126 -0.79 20.77 -23.50
C ALA A 126 -2.25 21.22 -23.65
#